data_AF-Q8CYC7-F1
#
_entry.id   AF-Q8CYC7-F1
#
_cell.length_a   1.000
_cell.length_b   1.000
_cell.length_c   1.000
_cell.angle_alpha   90.00
_cell.angle_beta   90.00
_cell.angle_gamma   90.00
#
_symmetry.space_group_name_H-M   'P 1'
#
loop_
_entity.id
_entity.type
_entity.pdbx_description
1 polymer ?
#
loop_
_entity_poly.entity_id
_entity_poly.type
_entity_poly.pdbx_seq_one_letter_code
_entity_poly.pdbx_strand_id
1 'polypeptide(L)'
;MVSITTYQNNQVSNNKFQTSLHFIEVVSKDLGVDKSEVYVNTSTNTDGALIKVGDRYYRALNGSEPDKYLLEKVELYKTDAIELVDVNK
;
A
#
# COMPACT_ATOMS: atom_id res chain seq x y z
N MET A 1 2.23 -35.48 -3.12
CA MET A 1 2.63 -34.70 -4.31
C MET A 1 2.24 -33.26 -4.07
N VAL A 2 3.21 -32.34 -4.05
CA VAL A 2 2.90 -30.90 -4.15
C VAL A 2 2.54 -30.64 -5.61
N SER A 3 1.33 -30.16 -5.88
CA SER A 3 0.88 -29.90 -7.24
C SER A 3 1.56 -28.65 -7.80
N ILE A 4 1.71 -28.58 -9.12
CA ILE A 4 2.19 -27.39 -9.83
C ILE A 4 1.39 -26.14 -9.41
N THR A 5 0.09 -26.30 -9.11
CA THR A 5 -0.79 -25.25 -8.60
C THR A 5 -0.31 -24.64 -7.28
N THR A 6 0.16 -25.45 -6.32
CA THR A 6 0.70 -24.92 -5.06
C THR A 6 1.94 -24.06 -5.30
N TYR A 7 2.86 -24.51 -6.16
CA TYR A 7 4.04 -23.74 -6.53
C TYR A 7 3.66 -22.42 -7.23
N GLN A 8 2.72 -22.46 -8.19
CA GLN A 8 2.23 -21.25 -8.87
C GLN A 8 1.59 -20.27 -7.89
N ASN A 9 0.76 -20.74 -6.96
CA ASN A 9 0.14 -19.90 -5.95
C ASN A 9 1.19 -19.24 -5.03
N ASN A 10 2.20 -20.00 -4.61
CA ASN A 10 3.30 -19.46 -3.80
C ASN A 10 4.09 -18.39 -4.58
N GLN A 11 4.40 -18.63 -5.85
CA GLN A 11 5.07 -17.65 -6.71
C GLN A 11 4.25 -16.38 -6.87
N VAL A 12 2.94 -16.50 -7.11
CA VAL A 12 2.04 -15.34 -7.22
C VAL A 12 1.97 -14.56 -5.91
N SER A 13 1.84 -15.25 -4.77
CA SER A 13 1.83 -14.62 -3.44
C SER A 13 3.15 -13.88 -3.15
N ASN A 14 4.28 -14.52 -3.44
CA ASN A 14 5.59 -13.91 -3.27
C ASN A 14 5.75 -12.67 -4.17
N ASN A 15 5.39 -12.76 -5.44
CA ASN A 15 5.47 -11.63 -6.36
C ASN A 15 4.64 -10.44 -5.88
N LYS A 16 3.43 -10.69 -5.38
CA LYS A 16 2.58 -9.65 -4.76
C LYS A 16 3.30 -8.98 -3.58
N PHE A 17 3.81 -9.76 -2.65
CA PHE A 17 4.54 -9.21 -1.50
C PHE A 17 5.75 -8.35 -1.94
N GLN A 18 6.52 -8.81 -2.93
CA GLN A 18 7.64 -8.04 -3.48
C GLN A 18 7.19 -6.75 -4.15
N THR A 19 6.05 -6.75 -4.86
CA THR A 19 5.49 -5.52 -5.46
C THR A 19 5.15 -4.48 -4.39
N SER A 20 4.53 -4.87 -3.27
CA SER A 20 4.26 -3.94 -2.17
C SER A 20 5.54 -3.41 -1.52
N LEU A 21 6.56 -4.26 -1.35
CA LEU A 21 7.84 -3.82 -0.80
C LEU A 21 8.51 -2.81 -1.73
N HIS A 22 8.61 -3.11 -3.03
CA HIS A 22 9.19 -2.19 -4.03
C HIS A 22 8.47 -0.84 -4.02
N PHE A 23 7.13 -0.85 -3.96
CA PHE A 23 6.35 0.39 -3.86
C PHE A 23 6.68 1.20 -2.60
N ILE A 24 6.78 0.55 -1.44
CA ILE A 24 7.22 1.19 -0.17
C ILE A 24 8.62 1.79 -0.33
N GLU A 25 9.54 1.09 -0.99
CA GLU A 25 10.90 1.57 -1.23
C GLU A 25 10.95 2.80 -2.12
N VAL A 26 10.17 2.82 -3.21
CA VAL A 26 10.05 3.99 -4.09
C VAL A 26 9.50 5.18 -3.32
N VAL A 27 8.38 5.01 -2.60
CA VAL A 27 7.74 6.11 -1.85
C VAL A 27 8.65 6.64 -0.75
N SER A 28 9.27 5.75 0.04
CA SER A 28 10.16 6.15 1.14
C SER A 28 11.34 6.98 0.63
N LYS A 29 11.97 6.55 -0.46
CA LYS A 29 13.09 7.24 -1.09
C LYS A 29 12.69 8.61 -1.63
N ASP A 30 11.60 8.68 -2.39
CA ASP A 30 11.17 9.91 -3.06
C ASP A 30 10.64 10.96 -2.08
N LEU A 31 10.03 10.54 -0.97
CA LEU A 31 9.53 11.44 0.08
C LEU A 31 10.55 11.72 1.19
N GLY A 32 11.69 11.01 1.23
CA GLY A 32 12.72 11.18 2.25
C GLY A 32 12.26 10.76 3.65
N VAL A 33 11.42 9.72 3.73
CA VAL A 33 10.88 9.17 4.99
C VAL A 33 11.46 7.78 5.24
N ASP A 34 11.44 7.33 6.50
CA ASP A 34 11.88 5.96 6.80
C ASP A 34 10.86 4.94 6.25
N LYS A 35 11.32 3.79 5.76
CA LYS A 35 10.45 2.72 5.25
C LYS A 35 9.45 2.24 6.29
N SER A 36 9.79 2.29 7.58
CA SER A 36 8.91 1.92 8.69
C SER A 36 7.75 2.92 8.91
N GLU A 37 7.84 4.13 8.35
CA GLU A 37 6.77 5.13 8.38
C GLU A 37 5.80 5.01 7.20
N VAL A 38 6.05 4.06 6.28
CA VAL A 38 5.24 3.82 5.10
C VAL A 38 4.49 2.50 5.24
N TYR A 39 3.16 2.57 5.24
CA TYR A 39 2.30 1.39 5.29
C TYR A 39 1.35 1.36 4.09
N VAL A 40 1.16 0.19 3.49
CA VAL A 40 0.27 -0.01 2.33
C VAL A 40 -0.72 -1.13 2.65
N ASN A 41 -2.00 -0.90 2.37
CA ASN A 41 -3.07 -1.83 2.75
C ASN A 41 -3.21 -3.06 1.83
N THR A 42 -2.48 -3.12 0.72
CA THR A 42 -2.60 -4.18 -0.30
C THR A 42 -1.24 -4.62 -0.79
N SER A 43 -1.12 -5.91 -1.09
CA SER A 43 0.07 -6.50 -1.70
C SER A 43 -0.04 -6.64 -3.22
N THR A 44 -1.19 -6.36 -3.84
CA THR A 44 -1.44 -6.86 -5.21
C THR A 44 -1.32 -5.80 -6.29
N ASN A 45 -1.98 -4.66 -6.11
CA ASN A 45 -2.00 -3.56 -7.06
C ASN A 45 -1.74 -2.26 -6.32
N THR A 46 -0.80 -1.47 -6.83
CA THR A 46 -0.50 -0.13 -6.33
C THR A 46 -1.59 0.87 -6.70
N ASP A 47 -2.32 0.62 -7.79
CA ASP A 47 -3.40 1.50 -8.23
C ASP A 47 -4.62 1.37 -7.30
N GLY A 48 -5.01 2.49 -6.69
CA GLY A 48 -6.04 2.56 -5.67
C GLY A 48 -5.59 2.12 -4.27
N ALA A 49 -4.32 1.76 -4.07
CA ALA A 49 -3.82 1.37 -2.76
C ALA A 49 -3.93 2.53 -1.76
N LEU A 50 -4.35 2.24 -0.54
CA LEU A 50 -4.28 3.19 0.56
C LEU A 50 -2.90 3.10 1.21
N ILE A 51 -2.23 4.23 1.30
CA ILE A 51 -0.89 4.37 1.85
C ILE A 51 -0.90 5.38 3.00
N LYS A 52 -0.33 4.98 4.13
CA LYS A 52 -0.01 5.87 5.25
C LYS A 52 1.45 6.24 5.15
N VAL A 53 1.77 7.54 5.22
CA VAL A 53 3.13 8.07 5.29
C VAL A 53 3.19 9.02 6.48
N GLY A 54 3.91 8.63 7.53
CA GLY A 54 3.83 9.32 8.82
C GLY A 54 2.38 9.33 9.31
N ASP A 55 1.81 10.50 9.59
CA ASP A 55 0.40 10.65 10.04
C ASP A 55 -0.59 10.98 8.93
N ARG A 56 -0.17 10.93 7.67
CA ARG A 56 -1.01 11.28 6.52
C ARG A 56 -1.40 10.04 5.73
N TYR A 57 -2.61 10.08 5.18
CA TYR A 57 -3.16 9.02 4.36
C TYR A 57 -3.29 9.51 2.92
N TYR A 58 -2.99 8.62 1.98
CA TYR A 58 -3.10 8.87 0.56
C TYR A 58 -3.70 7.68 -0.15
N ARG A 59 -4.25 7.93 -1.33
CA ARG A 59 -4.54 6.92 -2.35
C ARG A 59 -3.46 7.00 -3.41
N ALA A 60 -2.83 5.87 -3.71
CA ALA A 60 -1.86 5.75 -4.78
C ALA A 60 -2.57 5.54 -6.12
N LEU A 61 -2.11 6.24 -7.15
CA LEU A 61 -2.52 6.05 -8.52
C LEU A 61 -1.28 5.81 -9.37
N ASN A 62 -1.36 4.85 -10.29
CA ASN A 62 -0.25 4.57 -11.19
C ASN A 62 -0.09 5.71 -12.20
N GLY A 63 1.14 6.19 -12.37
CA GLY A 63 1.50 7.10 -13.43
C GLY A 63 1.62 6.39 -14.78
N SER A 64 1.92 7.16 -15.82
CA SER A 64 2.17 6.62 -17.17
C SER A 64 3.52 5.91 -17.31
N GLU A 65 4.41 6.04 -16.32
CA GLU A 65 5.76 5.49 -16.32
C GLU A 65 5.96 4.52 -15.15
N PRO A 66 6.85 3.51 -15.27
CA PRO A 66 7.23 2.65 -14.16
C PRO A 66 7.76 3.46 -12.97
N ASP A 67 7.41 3.04 -11.76
CA ASP A 67 7.81 3.67 -10.50
C ASP A 67 7.43 5.15 -10.37
N LYS A 68 6.49 5.63 -11.20
CA LYS A 68 5.87 6.94 -11.06
C LYS A 68 4.46 6.76 -10.53
N TYR A 69 4.19 7.41 -9.41
CA TYR A 69 2.91 7.34 -8.72
C TYR A 69 2.43 8.74 -8.37
N LEU A 70 1.13 8.95 -8.47
CA LEU A 70 0.46 10.10 -7.87
C LEU A 70 -0.10 9.67 -6.52
N LEU A 71 0.23 10.42 -5.47
CA LEU A 71 -0.33 10.21 -4.13
C LEU A 71 -1.38 11.29 -3.85
N GLU A 72 -2.64 10.92 -3.95
CA GLU A 72 -3.75 11.82 -3.61
C GLU A 72 -4.02 11.77 -2.12
N LYS A 73 -3.92 12.91 -1.43
CA LYS A 73 -4.20 12.98 0.01
C LYS A 73 -5.66 12.61 0.27
N VAL A 74 -5.89 11.72 1.23
CA VAL A 74 -7.22 11.31 1.67
C VAL A 74 -7.43 11.78 3.10
N GLU A 75 -8.54 12.44 3.34
CA GLU A 75 -9.00 12.84 4.67
C GLU A 75 -10.40 12.30 4.88
N LEU A 76 -10.70 11.88 6.11
CA LEU A 76 -12.06 11.50 6.46
C LEU A 76 -12.92 12.76 6.53
N TYR A 77 -13.95 12.81 5.69
CA TYR A 77 -14.96 13.85 5.81
C TYR A 77 -15.86 13.53 7.01
N LYS A 78 -16.15 14.55 7.83
CA LYS A 78 -17.06 14.39 8.97
C LYS A 78 -18.42 13.92 8.47
N THR A 79 -18.86 12.77 8.96
CA THR A 79 -20.18 12.23 8.69
C THR A 79 -20.77 11.70 9.98
N ASP A 80 -22.06 11.93 10.19
CA ASP A 80 -22.77 11.40 11.36
C ASP A 80 -23.05 9.89 11.20
N ALA A 81 -22.71 9.30 10.04
CA ALA A 81 -22.91 7.89 9.74
C ALA A 81 -21.71 6.99 10.12
N ILE A 82 -20.54 7.57 10.43
CA ILE A 82 -19.31 6.79 10.72
C ILE A 82 -18.80 7.18 12.10
N GLU A 83 -18.72 6.19 12.98
CA GLU A 83 -18.13 6.31 14.32
C GLU A 83 -16.67 5.84 14.28
N LEU A 84 -15.75 6.66 14.78
CA LEU A 84 -14.36 6.29 15.00
C LEU A 84 -14.21 5.74 16.41
N VAL A 85 -13.88 4.46 16.51
CA VAL A 85 -13.63 3.79 17.80
C VAL A 85 -12.14 3.54 17.92
N ASP A 86 -11.50 4.20 18.90
CA ASP A 86 -10.13 3.88 19.30
C ASP A 86 -10.16 2.75 20.32
N VAL A 87 -9.61 1.59 19.96
CA VAL A 87 -9.49 0.47 20.89
C VAL A 87 -8.22 0.69 21.69
N ASN A 88 -8.36 1.33 22.85
CA ASN A 88 -7.30 1.34 23.86
C ASN A 88 -7.00 -0.12 24.24
N LYS A 89 -5.77 -0.56 23.96
CA LYS A 89 -5.26 -1.87 24.41
C LYS A 89 -4.94 -1.86 25.90
#